data_AF-A0A9E8MZI4-F1
#
_entry.id   AF-A0A9E8MZI4-F1
#
_cell.length_a   1.000
_cell.length_b   1.000
_cell.length_c   1.000
_cell.angle_alpha   90.00
_cell.angle_beta   90.00
_cell.angle_gamma   90.00
#
_symmetry.space_group_name_H-M   'P 1'
#
loop_
_entity.id
_entity.type
_entity.pdbx_description
1 polymer ?
#
loop_
_entity_poly.entity_id
_entity_poly.type
_entity_poly.pdbx_seq_one_letter_code
_entity_poly.pdbx_strand_id
1 'polypeptide(L)'
;MTILCRDNYLGNILTIDNLNPAAYTFTYTVTATAPCTTNGTSQVTITINDTAAATIVNATPKFCLVDGPTVADLAPFISGTSITWYAGQDDTTPLNATDSLEDGEDYFAVQNDTATGCESAVRVSLTVTVGDAPTPTLIDTDQELCINDAPIINDLTLNVTEFDAASNNVVSV
;
A
#
# COMPACT_ATOMS: atom_id res chain seq x y z
N MET A 1 -19.23 -43.40 18.79
CA MET A 1 -17.91 -43.17 18.16
C MET A 1 -17.47 -41.79 18.61
N THR A 2 -16.74 -41.73 19.72
CA THR A 2 -16.35 -40.48 20.38
C THR A 2 -14.87 -40.28 20.12
N ILE A 3 -14.53 -39.32 19.26
CA ILE A 3 -13.13 -38.96 18.99
C ILE A 3 -12.71 -38.02 20.12
N LEU A 4 -11.92 -38.53 21.06
CA LEU A 4 -11.25 -37.72 22.07
C LEU A 4 -9.92 -37.24 21.47
N CYS A 5 -9.87 -35.98 21.00
CA CYS A 5 -8.61 -35.30 20.76
C CYS A 5 -7.88 -35.19 22.10
N ARG A 6 -6.84 -36.01 22.28
CA ARG A 6 -5.93 -35.93 23.41
C ARG A 6 -4.64 -35.31 22.93
N ASP A 7 -4.68 -33.99 22.84
CA ASP A 7 -3.60 -33.02 23.02
C ASP A 7 -4.30 -31.69 23.31
N ASN A 8 -3.72 -30.85 24.17
CA ASN A 8 -4.26 -29.65 24.85
C ASN A 8 -4.94 -28.54 24.01
N TYR A 9 -5.78 -28.87 23.03
CA TYR A 9 -6.58 -27.95 22.24
C TYR A 9 -8.06 -28.19 22.56
N LEU A 10 -8.62 -27.33 23.39
CA LEU A 10 -10.05 -27.33 23.69
C LEU A 10 -10.83 -26.91 22.44
N GLY A 11 -11.41 -27.86 21.71
CA GLY A 11 -12.34 -27.60 20.61
C GLY A 11 -11.82 -28.02 19.23
N ASN A 12 -12.73 -28.39 18.33
CA ASN A 12 -12.47 -28.83 16.95
C ASN A 12 -12.02 -27.67 16.01
N ILE A 13 -11.53 -26.56 16.55
CA ILE A 13 -11.15 -25.37 15.79
C ILE A 13 -9.63 -25.21 15.90
N LEU A 14 -8.96 -25.30 14.75
CA LEU A 14 -7.55 -24.93 14.63
C LEU A 14 -7.48 -23.42 14.35
N THR A 15 -6.93 -22.65 15.29
CA THR A 15 -6.61 -21.23 15.08
C THR A 15 -5.18 -21.13 14.56
N ILE A 16 -4.98 -20.50 13.40
CA ILE A 16 -3.68 -20.39 12.73
C ILE A 16 -2.97 -19.05 13.00
N ASP A 17 -3.64 -18.12 13.67
CA ASP A 17 -3.22 -16.71 13.85
C ASP A 17 -1.88 -16.51 14.59
N ASN A 18 -1.32 -17.57 15.19
CA ASN A 18 -0.05 -17.53 15.92
C ASN A 18 0.95 -18.58 15.43
N LEU A 19 0.75 -19.14 14.24
CA LEU A 19 1.67 -20.09 13.64
C LEU A 19 2.64 -19.36 12.71
N ASN A 20 3.93 -19.64 12.88
CA ASN A 20 4.95 -19.21 11.93
C ASN A 20 4.84 -20.01 10.62
N PRO A 21 5.39 -19.49 9.51
CA PRO A 21 5.43 -20.21 8.24
C PRO A 21 6.20 -21.53 8.40
N ALA A 22 5.49 -22.65 8.33
CA ALA A 22 6.03 -23.99 8.49
C ALA A 22 5.01 -25.07 8.09
N ALA A 23 5.47 -26.32 7.98
CA ALA A 23 4.62 -27.48 7.90
C ALA A 23 4.31 -28.01 9.31
N TYR A 24 3.03 -28.22 9.60
CA TYR A 24 2.55 -28.75 10.87
C TYR A 24 1.83 -30.08 10.64
N THR A 25 2.28 -31.14 11.32
CA THR A 25 1.71 -32.48 11.19
C THR A 25 0.93 -32.86 12.42
N PHE A 26 -0.35 -33.16 12.23
CA PHE A 26 -1.28 -33.62 13.25
C PHE A 26 -1.50 -35.12 13.09
N THR A 27 -1.37 -35.87 14.18
CA THR A 27 -1.59 -37.33 14.18
C THR A 27 -2.86 -37.68 14.92
N TYR A 28 -3.81 -38.28 14.22
CA TYR A 28 -5.01 -38.88 14.79
C TYR A 28 -4.71 -40.33 15.16
N THR A 29 -5.03 -40.72 16.39
CA THR A 29 -4.86 -42.10 16.87
C THR A 29 -6.21 -42.65 17.32
N VAL A 30 -6.57 -43.81 16.77
CA VAL A 30 -7.70 -44.62 17.23
C VAL A 30 -7.15 -45.79 18.03
N THR A 31 -7.42 -45.80 19.33
CA THR A 31 -6.98 -46.87 20.22
C THR A 31 -7.72 -48.17 19.91
N ALA A 32 -6.98 -49.27 19.80
CA ALA A 32 -7.55 -50.58 19.55
C ALA A 32 -8.33 -51.08 20.77
N THR A 33 -9.51 -51.66 20.51
CA THR A 33 -10.27 -52.43 21.49
C THR A 33 -10.24 -53.91 21.12
N ALA A 34 -10.18 -54.79 22.12
CA ALA A 34 -10.13 -56.24 21.92
C ALA A 34 -11.24 -56.71 20.95
N PRO A 35 -10.96 -57.64 20.03
CA PRO A 35 -9.74 -58.46 19.92
C PRO A 35 -8.55 -57.79 19.23
N CYS A 36 -8.67 -56.53 18.76
CA CYS A 36 -7.58 -55.82 18.10
C CYS A 36 -6.50 -55.39 19.10
N THR A 37 -5.22 -55.52 18.72
CA THR A 37 -4.08 -55.17 19.57
C THR A 37 -3.29 -53.96 19.07
N THR A 38 -3.53 -53.51 17.83
CA THR A 38 -2.76 -52.44 17.19
C THR A 38 -3.63 -51.21 16.96
N ASN A 39 -3.20 -50.06 17.48
CA ASN A 39 -3.86 -48.78 17.24
C ASN A 39 -3.81 -48.42 15.75
N GLY A 40 -4.88 -47.80 15.25
CA GLY A 40 -4.86 -47.16 13.94
C GLY A 40 -4.37 -45.72 14.09
N THR A 41 -3.53 -45.25 13.17
CA THR A 41 -3.14 -43.85 13.10
C THR A 41 -3.39 -43.28 11.71
N SER A 42 -3.60 -41.97 11.63
CA SER A 42 -3.68 -41.21 10.39
C SER A 42 -3.10 -39.83 10.62
N GLN A 43 -2.41 -39.28 9.62
CA GLN A 43 -1.77 -37.98 9.72
C GLN A 43 -2.37 -36.99 8.73
N VAL A 44 -2.46 -35.74 9.15
CA VAL A 44 -2.75 -34.59 8.30
C VAL A 44 -1.61 -33.59 8.46
N THR A 45 -1.05 -33.15 7.34
CA THR A 45 -0.06 -32.08 7.33
C THR A 45 -0.70 -30.85 6.71
N ILE A 46 -0.60 -29.71 7.41
CA ILE A 46 -0.91 -28.40 6.85
C ILE A 46 0.40 -27.64 6.62
N THR A 47 0.41 -26.75 5.65
CA THR A 47 1.53 -25.86 5.38
C THR A 47 1.05 -24.43 5.49
N ILE A 48 1.72 -23.65 6.35
CA ILE A 48 1.56 -22.21 6.44
C ILE A 48 2.66 -21.58 5.60
N ASN A 49 2.27 -20.86 4.55
CA ASN A 49 3.19 -20.11 3.69
C ASN A 49 3.08 -18.63 4.01
N ASP A 50 4.19 -17.92 3.85
CA ASP A 50 4.28 -16.47 3.92
C ASP A 50 5.36 -16.03 2.94
N THR A 51 5.27 -14.79 2.50
CA THR A 51 6.26 -14.16 1.62
C THR A 51 6.76 -12.88 2.26
N ALA A 52 7.98 -12.48 1.91
CA ALA A 52 8.52 -11.24 2.40
C ALA A 52 7.61 -10.07 2.00
N ALA A 53 7.40 -9.15 2.93
CA ALA A 53 6.71 -7.91 2.63
C ALA A 53 7.49 -7.09 1.60
N ALA A 54 6.76 -6.27 0.84
CA ALA A 54 7.37 -5.28 -0.04
C ALA A 54 8.19 -4.26 0.77
N THR A 55 9.18 -3.65 0.13
CA THR A 55 10.08 -2.68 0.79
C THR A 55 9.79 -1.27 0.28
N ILE A 56 9.49 -0.35 1.20
CA ILE A 56 9.27 1.06 0.88
C ILE A 56 10.59 1.71 0.42
N VAL A 57 10.55 2.35 -0.75
CA VAL A 57 11.64 3.18 -1.29
C VAL A 57 11.46 4.63 -0.84
N ASN A 58 10.22 5.14 -0.90
CA ASN A 58 9.83 6.45 -0.39
C ASN A 58 8.38 6.41 0.11
N ALA A 59 8.18 6.77 1.38
CA ALA A 59 6.89 6.69 2.06
C ALA A 59 5.96 7.88 1.79
N THR A 60 6.43 8.93 1.10
CA THR A 60 5.67 10.16 0.87
C THR A 60 5.76 10.58 -0.60
N PRO A 61 5.16 9.83 -1.54
CA PRO A 61 5.03 10.26 -2.92
C PRO A 61 4.27 11.57 -3.04
N LYS A 62 4.71 12.42 -3.98
CA LYS A 62 4.07 13.68 -4.30
C LYS A 62 3.75 13.72 -5.79
N PHE A 63 2.53 14.11 -6.12
CA PHE A 63 2.04 14.19 -7.48
C PHE A 63 1.39 15.55 -7.73
N CYS A 64 1.43 15.99 -8.99
CA CYS A 64 0.67 17.16 -9.44
C CYS A 64 -0.77 16.73 -9.73
N LEU A 65 -1.75 17.50 -9.23
CA LEU A 65 -3.17 17.22 -9.41
C LEU A 65 -3.56 17.14 -10.90
N VAL A 66 -2.99 18.02 -11.74
CA VAL A 66 -3.28 18.08 -13.18
C VAL A 66 -2.85 16.82 -13.95
N ASP A 67 -1.88 16.07 -13.42
CA ASP A 67 -1.39 14.85 -14.06
C ASP A 67 -2.34 13.67 -13.85
N GLY A 68 -3.32 13.80 -12.94
CA GLY A 68 -4.31 12.75 -12.64
C GLY A 68 -3.67 11.45 -12.18
N PRO A 69 -2.88 11.46 -11.09
CA PRO A 69 -2.12 10.29 -10.66
C PRO A 69 -3.02 9.12 -10.26
N THR A 70 -2.53 7.91 -10.48
CA THR A 70 -3.23 6.65 -10.27
C THR A 70 -2.43 5.67 -9.42
N VAL A 71 -3.05 4.58 -8.97
CA VAL A 71 -2.37 3.51 -8.22
C VAL A 71 -1.16 2.94 -8.97
N ALA A 72 -1.17 2.91 -10.31
CA ALA A 72 -0.01 2.49 -11.10
C ALA A 72 1.23 3.38 -10.86
N ASP A 73 1.04 4.66 -10.56
CA ASP A 73 2.10 5.63 -10.35
C ASP A 73 2.81 5.45 -9.00
N LEU A 74 2.30 4.58 -8.12
CA LEU A 74 2.94 4.20 -6.86
C LEU A 74 4.10 3.20 -7.05
N ALA A 75 4.20 2.55 -8.21
CA ALA A 75 5.19 1.51 -8.48
C ALA A 75 6.66 1.91 -8.19
N PRO A 76 7.12 3.14 -8.49
CA PRO A 76 8.50 3.56 -8.20
C PRO A 76 8.80 3.76 -6.71
N PHE A 77 7.77 3.88 -5.86
CA PHE A 77 7.90 4.19 -4.44
C PHE A 77 8.05 2.95 -3.56
N ILE A 78 7.96 1.77 -4.17
CA ILE A 78 8.07 0.48 -3.50
C ILE A 78 8.93 -0.49 -4.33
N SER A 79 9.52 -1.48 -3.67
CA SER A 79 10.26 -2.56 -4.32
C SER A 79 9.78 -3.92 -3.81
N GLY A 80 9.70 -4.87 -4.73
CA GLY A 80 9.16 -6.21 -4.50
C GLY A 80 8.69 -6.83 -5.80
N THR A 81 8.00 -7.97 -5.71
CA THR A 81 7.45 -8.71 -6.85
C THR A 81 5.94 -8.84 -6.71
N SER A 82 5.20 -8.75 -7.82
CA SER A 82 3.75 -8.98 -7.84
C SER A 82 3.01 -8.20 -6.73
N ILE A 83 3.15 -6.87 -6.75
CA ILE A 83 2.57 -5.99 -5.73
C ILE A 83 1.07 -5.82 -5.96
N THR A 84 0.30 -5.95 -4.89
CA THR A 84 -1.13 -5.64 -4.86
C THR A 84 -1.38 -4.50 -3.88
N TRP A 85 -2.21 -3.54 -4.27
CA TRP A 85 -2.55 -2.35 -3.49
C TRP A 85 -3.95 -2.41 -2.90
N TYR A 86 -4.13 -1.78 -1.74
CA TYR A 86 -5.35 -1.71 -0.97
C TYR A 86 -5.52 -0.30 -0.39
N ALA A 87 -6.77 0.15 -0.22
CA ALA A 87 -7.07 1.44 0.40
C ALA A 87 -6.89 1.40 1.93
N GLY A 88 -7.26 0.29 2.57
CA GLY A 88 -7.11 0.11 4.01
C GLY A 88 -6.14 -1.01 4.41
N GLN A 89 -5.69 -0.94 5.67
CA GLN A 89 -4.84 -1.96 6.28
C GLN A 89 -5.50 -3.35 6.29
N ASP A 90 -6.81 -3.40 6.55
CA ASP A 90 -7.58 -4.64 6.67
C ASP A 90 -8.46 -4.92 5.44
N ASP A 91 -8.32 -4.12 4.39
CA ASP A 91 -9.13 -4.26 3.18
C ASP A 91 -8.77 -5.54 2.42
N THR A 92 -9.81 -6.22 1.96
CA THR A 92 -9.70 -7.46 1.19
C THR A 92 -9.99 -7.27 -0.30
N THR A 93 -10.37 -6.06 -0.71
CA THR A 93 -10.62 -5.73 -2.12
C THR A 93 -9.42 -4.96 -2.67
N PRO A 94 -8.67 -5.54 -3.63
CA PRO A 94 -7.57 -4.84 -4.27
C PRO A 94 -8.05 -3.61 -5.03
N LEU A 95 -7.22 -2.57 -5.03
CA LEU A 95 -7.37 -1.42 -5.92
C LEU A 95 -6.98 -1.79 -7.35
N ASN A 96 -7.64 -1.16 -8.31
CA ASN A 96 -7.25 -1.25 -9.72
C ASN A 96 -6.10 -0.29 -9.99
N ALA A 97 -5.24 -0.65 -10.94
CA ALA A 97 -4.12 0.20 -11.35
C ALA A 97 -4.57 1.58 -11.89
N THR A 98 -5.82 1.70 -12.34
CA THR A 98 -6.40 2.94 -12.89
C THR A 98 -7.13 3.79 -11.85
N ASP A 99 -7.26 3.32 -10.61
CA ASP A 99 -7.94 4.09 -9.57
C ASP A 99 -7.11 5.34 -9.26
N SER A 100 -7.79 6.49 -9.17
CA SER A 100 -7.15 7.78 -8.91
C SER A 100 -6.61 7.84 -7.49
N LEU A 101 -5.47 8.51 -7.30
CA LEU A 101 -4.94 8.79 -5.98
C LEU A 101 -5.63 10.00 -5.35
N GLU A 102 -5.89 9.92 -4.04
CA GLU A 102 -6.49 10.99 -3.24
C GLU A 102 -5.41 11.69 -2.41
N ASP A 103 -5.58 13.01 -2.22
CA ASP A 103 -4.63 13.81 -1.45
C ASP A 103 -4.73 13.49 0.05
N GLY A 104 -3.58 13.21 0.67
CA GLY A 104 -3.47 12.90 2.10
C GLY A 104 -3.85 11.46 2.47
N GLU A 105 -4.17 10.61 1.49
CA GLU A 105 -4.61 9.23 1.72
C GLU A 105 -3.44 8.26 1.87
N ASP A 106 -3.62 7.24 2.70
CA ASP A 106 -2.66 6.14 2.88
C ASP A 106 -2.99 4.99 1.93
N TYR A 107 -1.98 4.43 1.28
CA TYR A 107 -2.13 3.26 0.42
C TYR A 107 -1.29 2.11 0.94
N PHE A 108 -1.88 0.92 1.00
CA PHE A 108 -1.29 -0.28 1.58
C PHE A 108 -0.89 -1.27 0.50
N ALA A 109 0.33 -1.77 0.55
CA ALA A 109 0.86 -2.73 -0.39
C ALA A 109 1.23 -4.05 0.27
N VAL A 110 0.94 -5.13 -0.44
CA VAL A 110 1.43 -6.49 -0.15
C VAL A 110 2.22 -7.01 -1.33
N GLN A 111 3.08 -7.97 -1.05
CA GLN A 111 3.71 -8.78 -2.06
C GLN A 111 2.98 -10.12 -2.18
N ASN A 112 2.70 -10.56 -3.40
CA ASN A 112 2.10 -11.86 -3.66
C ASN A 112 3.16 -12.88 -4.11
N ASP A 113 3.23 -14.02 -3.43
CA ASP A 113 4.01 -15.16 -3.90
C ASP A 113 3.24 -15.91 -4.99
N THR A 114 3.79 -15.93 -6.19
CA THR A 114 3.14 -16.55 -7.36
C THR A 114 3.17 -18.08 -7.32
N ALA A 115 4.02 -18.69 -6.49
CA ALA A 115 4.08 -20.14 -6.35
C ALA A 115 3.00 -20.66 -5.39
N THR A 116 2.73 -19.93 -4.30
CA THR A 116 1.78 -20.35 -3.26
C THR A 116 0.44 -19.62 -3.35
N GLY A 117 0.40 -18.46 -4.02
CA GLY A 117 -0.75 -17.56 -4.06
C GLY A 117 -0.93 -16.73 -2.78
N CYS A 118 -0.04 -16.86 -1.80
CA CYS A 118 -0.13 -16.16 -0.53
C CYS A 118 0.33 -14.70 -0.64
N GLU A 119 -0.37 -13.80 0.05
CA GLU A 119 0.08 -12.44 0.32
C GLU A 119 1.04 -12.42 1.50
N SER A 120 1.92 -11.42 1.56
CA SER A 120 2.73 -11.16 2.74
C SER A 120 1.84 -10.87 3.95
N ALA A 121 2.12 -11.51 5.08
CA ALA A 121 1.38 -11.29 6.33
C ALA A 121 1.49 -9.84 6.83
N VAL A 122 2.57 -9.14 6.47
CA VAL A 122 2.78 -7.72 6.75
C VAL A 122 2.46 -6.90 5.50
N ARG A 123 1.66 -5.84 5.69
CA ARG A 123 1.44 -4.79 4.68
C ARG A 123 2.34 -3.61 5.00
N VAL A 124 2.88 -2.96 3.97
CA VAL A 124 3.56 -1.67 4.10
C VAL A 124 2.65 -0.57 3.58
N SER A 125 2.80 0.66 4.08
CA SER A 125 2.01 1.79 3.62
C SER A 125 2.88 2.99 3.23
N LEU A 126 2.31 3.84 2.40
CA LEU A 126 2.80 5.18 2.08
C LEU A 126 1.64 6.17 2.13
N THR A 127 1.95 7.45 2.35
CA THR A 127 0.96 8.53 2.36
C THR A 127 1.15 9.38 1.11
N VAL A 128 0.11 9.52 0.30
CA VAL A 128 0.16 10.29 -0.94
C VAL A 128 -0.13 11.76 -0.67
N THR A 129 0.60 12.66 -1.35
CA THR A 129 0.19 14.05 -1.51
C THR A 129 -0.12 14.31 -2.98
N VAL A 130 -1.33 14.75 -3.27
CA VAL A 130 -1.76 15.19 -4.60
C VAL A 130 -2.13 16.66 -4.50
N GLY A 131 -1.30 17.53 -5.06
CA GLY A 131 -1.49 18.98 -4.94
C GLY A 131 -1.30 19.68 -6.27
N ASP A 132 -1.81 20.90 -6.36
CA ASP A 132 -1.49 21.80 -7.46
C ASP A 132 -0.52 22.89 -6.99
N ALA A 133 0.17 23.52 -7.93
CA ALA A 133 0.90 24.74 -7.64
C ALA A 133 -0.09 25.83 -7.20
N PRO A 134 0.29 26.69 -6.23
CA PRO A 134 -0.55 27.81 -5.85
C PRO A 134 -0.71 28.75 -7.04
N THR A 135 -1.91 29.32 -7.19
CA THR A 135 -2.16 30.36 -8.18
C THR A 135 -1.35 31.61 -7.81
N PRO A 136 -0.56 32.19 -8.72
CA PRO A 136 0.17 33.43 -8.46
C PRO A 136 -0.78 34.58 -8.10
N THR A 137 -0.36 35.45 -7.19
CA THR A 137 -1.15 36.63 -6.79
C THR A 137 -0.64 37.87 -7.54
N LEU A 138 -1.57 38.56 -8.21
CA LEU A 138 -1.26 39.85 -8.83
C LEU A 138 -1.33 40.98 -7.78
N ILE A 139 -0.39 41.92 -7.84
CA ILE A 139 -0.40 43.14 -7.01
C ILE A 139 -1.55 44.05 -7.46
N ASP A 140 -1.74 44.18 -8.77
CA ASP A 140 -2.80 44.95 -9.41
C ASP A 140 -3.47 44.10 -10.51
N THR A 141 -4.75 43.79 -10.33
CA THR A 141 -5.54 43.02 -11.31
C THR A 141 -5.94 43.83 -12.54
N ASP A 142 -5.83 45.16 -12.48
CA ASP A 142 -6.23 46.11 -13.52
C ASP A 142 -5.05 47.00 -13.96
N GLN A 143 -3.84 46.43 -14.00
CA GLN A 143 -2.60 47.16 -14.31
C GLN A 143 -2.70 47.96 -15.62
N GLU A 144 -2.69 49.29 -15.50
CA GLU A 144 -2.71 50.21 -16.64
C GLU A 144 -1.28 50.59 -17.05
N LEU A 145 -0.95 50.41 -18.34
CA LEU A 145 0.36 50.73 -18.90
C LEU A 145 0.20 51.75 -20.04
N CYS A 146 0.98 52.83 -20.00
CA CYS A 146 0.94 53.87 -21.02
C CYS A 146 1.88 53.54 -22.19
N ILE A 147 1.40 53.66 -23.44
CA ILE A 147 2.22 53.36 -24.63
C ILE A 147 3.48 54.22 -24.73
N ASN A 148 3.43 55.46 -24.23
CA ASN A 148 4.55 56.40 -24.21
C ASN A 148 5.62 56.06 -23.16
N ASP A 149 5.32 55.20 -22.18
CA ASP A 149 6.27 54.76 -21.16
C ASP A 149 7.09 53.55 -21.63
N ALA A 150 6.80 53.04 -22.84
CA ALA A 150 7.49 51.92 -23.49
C ALA A 150 7.62 50.69 -22.55
N PRO A 151 6.50 50.14 -22.06
CA PRO A 151 6.52 49.06 -21.08
C PRO A 151 7.24 47.82 -21.63
N ILE A 152 7.89 47.08 -20.73
CA ILE A 152 8.62 45.85 -21.02
C ILE A 152 8.02 44.67 -20.23
N ILE A 153 8.38 43.44 -20.60
CA ILE A 153 7.92 42.22 -19.92
C ILE A 153 8.21 42.26 -18.40
N ASN A 154 9.32 42.88 -18.01
CA ASN A 154 9.67 43.00 -16.59
C ASN A 154 8.65 43.82 -15.78
N ASP A 155 7.93 44.77 -16.41
CA ASP A 155 6.88 45.54 -15.74
C ASP A 155 5.67 44.67 -15.39
N LEU A 156 5.46 43.57 -16.14
CA LEU A 156 4.43 42.57 -15.85
C LEU A 156 4.90 41.60 -14.75
N THR A 157 6.17 41.19 -14.76
CA THR A 157 6.70 40.28 -13.73
C THR A 157 6.79 40.95 -12.36
N LEU A 158 7.02 42.26 -12.32
CA LEU A 158 6.95 43.06 -11.09
C LEU A 158 5.54 43.16 -10.51
N ASN A 159 4.50 42.85 -11.29
CA ASN A 159 3.11 42.84 -10.83
C ASN A 159 2.70 41.49 -10.19
N VAL A 160 3.61 40.54 -10.04
CA VAL A 160 3.36 39.24 -9.37
C VAL A 160 4.07 39.26 -8.01
N THR A 161 3.34 39.05 -6.91
CA THR A 161 3.93 39.17 -5.57
C THR A 161 5.00 38.11 -5.27
N GLU A 162 4.86 36.93 -5.87
CA GLU A 162 5.66 35.74 -5.59
C GLU A 162 6.75 35.48 -6.66
N PHE A 163 7.02 36.45 -7.54
CA PHE A 163 8.04 36.29 -8.57
C PHE A 163 9.46 36.39 -7.99
N ASP A 164 10.25 35.34 -8.21
CA ASP A 164 11.68 35.32 -7.88
C ASP A 164 12.52 35.53 -9.15
N ALA A 165 13.18 36.69 -9.22
CA ALA A 165 14.04 37.05 -10.33
C ALA A 165 15.30 36.17 -10.46
N ALA A 166 15.74 35.51 -9.37
CA ALA A 166 16.92 34.65 -9.40
C ALA A 166 16.65 33.32 -10.11
N SER A 167 15.44 32.78 -9.94
CA SER A 167 14.98 31.55 -10.60
C SER A 167 14.15 31.81 -11.86
N ASN A 168 13.79 33.07 -12.12
CA ASN A 168 12.88 33.49 -13.19
C ASN A 168 11.56 32.69 -13.16
N ASN A 169 11.00 32.54 -11.97
CA ASN A 169 9.81 31.72 -11.71
C ASN A 169 8.93 32.33 -10.60
N VAL A 170 7.67 31.90 -10.55
CA VAL A 170 6.79 32.17 -9.40
C VAL A 170 7.04 31.10 -8.34
N VAL A 171 7.36 31.51 -7.12
CA VAL A 171 7.71 30.59 -6.02
C VAL A 171 6.76 30.86 -4.86
N SER A 172 6.04 29.82 -4.42
CA SER A 172 5.16 29.96 -3.25
C SER A 172 5.94 30.50 -2.04
N VAL A 173 5.42 31.58 -1.44
CA VAL A 173 5.92 32.16 -0.18
C VAL A 173 5.69 31.26 1.02
#